data_AF-A0A966BBE2-F1
#
_entry.id   AF-A0A966BBE2-F1
#
_cell.length_a   1.000
_cell.length_b   1.000
_cell.length_c   1.000
_cell.angle_alpha   90.00
_cell.angle_beta   90.00
_cell.angle_gamma   90.00
#
_symmetry.space_group_name_H-M   'P 1'
#
loop_
_entity.id
_entity.type
_entity.pdbx_description
1 polymer ?
#
loop_
_entity_poly.entity_id
_entity_poly.type
_entity_poly.pdbx_seq_one_letter_code
_entity_poly.pdbx_strand_id
1 'polypeptide(L)'
;MKKWQSLDDFEAFVIDGGIVEPSDEMPDVYRLAVFKFIELHANSEYMGGLTERDWIPKAPGLHRKLTALAKTQDEIGHAHLLYMIAADLGVKTRDEMMEDLF
;
A
#
# COMPACT_ATOMS: atom_id res chain seq x y z
N MET A 1 17.85 14.78 0.83
CA MET A 1 18.38 13.96 -0.26
C MET A 1 19.68 13.30 0.16
N LYS A 2 19.56 12.13 0.78
CA LYS A 2 20.67 11.20 0.98
C LYS A 2 21.04 10.58 -0.35
N LYS A 3 22.33 10.33 -0.51
CA LYS A 3 22.93 9.60 -1.63
C LYS A 3 23.80 8.51 -1.06
N TRP A 4 23.88 7.39 -1.75
CA TRP A 4 24.59 6.20 -1.28
C TRP A 4 25.82 5.97 -2.14
N GLN A 5 26.97 5.65 -1.54
CA GLN A 5 28.19 5.39 -2.32
C GLN A 5 28.19 3.95 -2.86
N SER A 6 27.51 3.05 -2.16
CA SER A 6 27.35 1.64 -2.52
C SER A 6 26.01 1.09 -2.01
N LEU A 7 25.65 -0.11 -2.46
CA LEU A 7 24.49 -0.84 -1.92
C LEU A 7 24.71 -1.22 -0.45
N ASP A 8 25.93 -1.58 -0.07
CA ASP A 8 26.29 -1.94 1.31
C ASP A 8 26.06 -0.77 2.28
N ASP A 9 26.40 0.47 1.88
CA ASP A 9 26.16 1.67 2.69
C ASP A 9 24.66 1.93 2.89
N PHE A 10 23.86 1.70 1.84
CA PHE A 10 22.40 1.81 1.92
C PHE A 10 21.81 0.76 2.85
N GLU A 11 22.21 -0.50 2.70
CA GLU A 11 21.74 -1.60 3.54
C GLU A 11 22.10 -1.38 5.00
N ALA A 12 23.33 -0.94 5.29
CA ALA A 12 23.76 -0.62 6.65
C ALA A 12 22.88 0.47 7.29
N PHE A 13 22.53 1.52 6.53
CA PHE A 13 21.62 2.57 7.01
C PHE A 13 20.23 2.04 7.35
N VAL A 14 19.65 1.20 6.49
CA VAL A 14 18.32 0.61 6.73
C VAL A 14 18.35 -0.34 7.94
N ILE A 15 19.39 -1.16 8.06
CA ILE A 15 19.57 -2.12 9.17
C ILE A 15 19.71 -1.39 10.51
N ASP A 16 20.34 -0.22 10.54
CA ASP A 16 20.46 0.64 11.74
C ASP A 16 19.14 1.35 12.11
N GLY A 17 18.05 1.08 11.39
CA GLY A 17 16.73 1.69 11.61
C GLY A 17 16.55 3.03 10.89
N GLY A 18 17.41 3.32 9.92
CA GLY A 18 17.28 4.50 9.07
C GLY A 18 16.00 4.49 8.24
N ILE A 19 15.34 5.65 8.17
CA ILE A 19 14.15 5.87 7.33
C ILE A 19 14.60 6.45 6.00
N VAL A 20 14.21 5.81 4.90
CA VAL A 20 14.44 6.27 3.53
C VAL A 20 13.24 7.11 3.10
N GLU A 21 13.46 8.39 2.85
CA GLU A 21 12.41 9.31 2.45
C GLU A 21 12.21 9.32 0.93
N PRO A 22 11.05 9.72 0.40
CA PRO A 22 10.80 9.79 -1.06
C PRO A 22 11.79 10.69 -1.81
N SER A 23 12.38 11.68 -1.11
CA SER A 23 13.39 12.53 -1.71
C SER A 23 14.74 11.85 -1.83
N ASP A 24 15.04 10.82 -1.03
CA ASP A 24 16.36 10.20 -1.02
C ASP A 24 16.58 9.34 -2.26
N GLU A 25 17.86 9.17 -2.64
CA GLU A 25 18.20 8.18 -3.66
C GLU A 25 17.76 6.79 -3.19
N MET A 26 17.15 5.99 -4.07
CA MET A 26 16.68 4.66 -3.72
C MET A 26 17.23 3.67 -4.74
N PRO A 27 18.06 2.69 -4.32
CA PRO A 27 18.55 1.66 -5.24
C PRO A 27 17.39 0.95 -5.93
N ASP A 28 17.50 0.73 -7.25
CA ASP A 28 16.39 0.19 -8.06
C ASP A 28 15.86 -1.16 -7.55
N VAL A 29 16.77 -2.03 -7.10
CA VAL A 29 16.42 -3.33 -6.53
C VAL A 29 15.54 -3.20 -5.28
N TYR A 30 15.85 -2.21 -4.42
CA TYR A 30 15.08 -1.92 -3.22
C TYR A 30 13.74 -1.26 -3.57
N ARG A 31 13.76 -0.26 -4.45
CA ARG A 31 12.56 0.44 -4.92
C ARG A 31 11.54 -0.53 -5.52
N LEU A 32 11.99 -1.46 -6.35
CA LEU A 32 11.14 -2.50 -6.94
C LEU A 32 10.60 -3.47 -5.89
N ALA A 33 11.40 -3.85 -4.90
CA ALA A 33 10.96 -4.75 -3.82
C ALA A 33 9.89 -4.09 -2.94
N VAL A 34 10.12 -2.83 -2.53
CA VAL A 34 9.16 -2.04 -1.75
C VAL A 34 7.89 -1.81 -2.54
N PHE A 35 7.99 -1.45 -3.83
CA PHE A 35 6.83 -1.28 -4.70
C PHE A 35 5.95 -2.53 -4.72
N LYS A 36 6.52 -3.70 -4.99
CA LYS A 36 5.76 -4.97 -5.02
C LYS A 36 5.08 -5.27 -3.70
N PHE A 37 5.75 -4.98 -2.58
CA PHE A 37 5.18 -5.17 -1.26
C PHE A 37 3.98 -4.24 -1.01
N ILE A 38 4.13 -2.95 -1.29
CA ILE A 38 3.07 -1.95 -1.06
C ILE A 38 1.89 -2.17 -2.02
N GLU A 39 2.14 -2.49 -3.30
CA GLU A 39 1.09 -2.85 -4.27
C GLU A 39 0.29 -4.06 -3.79
N LEU A 40 0.96 -5.14 -3.35
CA LEU A 40 0.28 -6.32 -2.81
C LEU A 40 -0.53 -5.99 -1.54
N HIS A 41 -0.01 -5.12 -0.68
CA HIS A 41 -0.71 -4.66 0.52
C HIS A 41 -1.97 -3.86 0.15
N ALA A 42 -1.86 -2.91 -0.79
CA ALA A 42 -2.97 -2.12 -1.29
C ALA A 42 -4.08 -3.01 -1.90
N ASN A 43 -3.68 -3.99 -2.71
CA ASN A 43 -4.58 -4.98 -3.31
C ASN A 43 -5.32 -5.78 -2.22
N SER A 44 -4.62 -6.14 -1.15
CA SER A 44 -5.20 -6.92 -0.03
C SER A 44 -6.27 -6.13 0.72
N GLU A 45 -6.01 -4.85 1.03
CA GLU A 45 -6.97 -3.96 1.69
C GLU A 45 -8.21 -3.74 0.81
N TYR A 46 -7.98 -3.48 -0.49
CA TYR A 46 -9.06 -3.25 -1.45
C TYR A 46 -9.94 -4.48 -1.63
N MET A 47 -9.34 -5.66 -1.83
CA MET A 47 -10.07 -6.92 -1.97
C MET A 47 -10.80 -7.31 -0.68
N GLY A 48 -10.23 -7.03 0.49
CA GLY A 48 -10.89 -7.18 1.78
C GLY A 48 -12.20 -6.39 1.82
N GLY A 49 -12.15 -5.10 1.47
CA GLY A 49 -13.33 -4.25 1.36
C GLY A 49 -14.37 -4.75 0.33
N LEU A 50 -13.93 -5.22 -0.83
CA LEU A 50 -14.81 -5.77 -1.86
C LEU A 50 -15.55 -7.04 -1.42
N THR A 51 -14.90 -7.94 -0.68
CA THR A 51 -15.55 -9.15 -0.19
C THR A 51 -16.65 -8.86 0.84
N GLU A 52 -16.49 -7.79 1.63
CA GLU A 52 -17.50 -7.34 2.61
C GLU A 52 -18.75 -6.71 1.96
N ARG A 53 -18.61 -6.17 0.73
CA ARG A 53 -19.69 -5.51 -0.02
C ARG A 53 -20.98 -6.34 -0.05
N ASP A 54 -20.88 -7.63 -0.27
CA ASP A 54 -22.03 -8.53 -0.43
C ASP A 54 -22.65 -8.96 0.92
N TRP A 55 -21.97 -8.67 2.03
CA TRP A 55 -22.37 -9.02 3.40
C TRP A 55 -22.90 -7.83 4.21
N ILE A 56 -22.41 -6.62 3.97
CA ILE A 56 -22.89 -5.39 4.64
C ILE A 56 -24.43 -5.26 4.56
N PRO A 57 -25.09 -5.47 3.40
CA PRO A 57 -26.56 -5.39 3.32
C PRO A 57 -27.27 -6.45 4.19
N LYS A 58 -26.62 -7.61 4.40
CA LYS A 58 -27.12 -8.78 5.14
C LYS A 58 -26.78 -8.74 6.63
N ALA A 59 -26.02 -7.74 7.09
CA ALA A 59 -25.64 -7.61 8.50
C ALA A 59 -26.89 -7.51 9.41
N PRO A 60 -26.97 -8.30 10.50
CA PRO A 60 -28.14 -8.31 11.37
C PRO A 60 -28.17 -7.09 12.28
N GLY A 61 -29.23 -6.29 12.16
CA GLY A 61 -29.43 -5.06 12.93
C GLY A 61 -28.60 -3.87 12.44
N LEU A 62 -29.04 -2.67 12.82
CA LEU A 62 -28.40 -1.42 12.37
C LEU A 62 -27.00 -1.24 12.95
N HIS A 63 -26.77 -1.65 14.20
CA HIS A 63 -25.47 -1.48 14.84
C HIS A 63 -24.35 -2.22 14.10
N ARG A 64 -24.52 -3.52 13.83
CA ARG A 64 -23.51 -4.30 13.08
C ARG A 64 -23.35 -3.81 11.64
N LYS A 65 -24.44 -3.36 11.02
CA LYS A 65 -24.38 -2.77 9.67
C LYS A 65 -23.53 -1.50 9.64
N LEU A 66 -23.72 -0.61 10.61
CA LEU A 66 -22.92 0.61 10.74
C LEU A 66 -21.44 0.30 11.03
N THR A 67 -21.17 -0.65 11.93
CA THR A 67 -19.80 -1.07 12.23
C THR A 67 -19.09 -1.66 11.01
N ALA A 68 -19.76 -2.59 10.29
CA ALA A 68 -19.18 -3.19 9.08
C ALA A 68 -18.94 -2.13 8.00
N LEU A 69 -19.89 -1.22 7.80
CA LEU A 69 -19.74 -0.13 6.83
C LEU A 69 -18.56 0.78 7.18
N ALA A 70 -18.41 1.18 8.44
CA ALA A 70 -17.29 2.01 8.90
C ALA A 70 -15.94 1.31 8.70
N LYS A 71 -15.84 0.03 9.09
CA LYS A 71 -14.63 -0.77 8.85
C LYS A 71 -14.29 -0.84 7.36
N THR A 72 -15.27 -1.16 6.50
CA THR A 72 -15.04 -1.24 5.06
C THR A 72 -14.63 0.11 4.47
N GLN A 73 -15.17 1.22 4.97
CA GLN A 73 -14.72 2.55 4.58
C GLN A 73 -13.24 2.77 4.92
N ASP A 74 -12.80 2.35 6.11
CA ASP A 74 -11.40 2.44 6.51
C ASP A 74 -10.49 1.62 5.60
N GLU A 75 -10.83 0.36 5.27
CA GLU A 75 -9.98 -0.47 4.38
C GLU A 75 -9.86 0.11 2.98
N ILE A 76 -10.93 0.68 2.42
CA ILE A 76 -10.86 1.37 1.12
C ILE A 76 -9.99 2.62 1.22
N GLY A 77 -10.02 3.33 2.36
CA GLY A 77 -9.12 4.44 2.66
C GLY A 77 -7.66 3.99 2.74
N HIS A 78 -7.37 2.90 3.45
CA HIS A 78 -6.04 2.30 3.57
C HIS A 78 -5.49 1.90 2.20
N ALA A 79 -6.29 1.17 1.41
CA ALA A 79 -5.93 0.80 0.04
C ALA A 79 -5.58 2.03 -0.80
N HIS A 80 -6.42 3.08 -0.75
CA HIS A 80 -6.17 4.32 -1.49
C HIS A 80 -4.82 4.95 -1.12
N LEU A 81 -4.53 5.08 0.19
CA LEU A 81 -3.25 5.63 0.65
C LEU A 81 -2.06 4.78 0.19
N LEU A 82 -2.16 3.45 0.29
CA LEU A 82 -1.10 2.54 -0.14
C LEU A 82 -0.86 2.62 -1.65
N TYR A 83 -1.90 2.70 -2.47
CA TYR A 83 -1.74 2.90 -3.92
C TYR A 83 -1.07 4.23 -4.25
N MET A 84 -1.37 5.31 -3.52
CA MET A 84 -0.70 6.60 -3.73
C MET A 84 0.79 6.49 -3.41
N ILE A 85 1.15 5.86 -2.29
CA ILE A 85 2.55 5.63 -1.91
C ILE A 85 3.27 4.75 -2.95
N ALA A 86 2.62 3.68 -3.42
CA ALA A 86 3.19 2.83 -4.46
C ALA A 86 3.39 3.58 -5.79
N ALA A 87 2.45 4.45 -6.16
CA ALA A 87 2.54 5.27 -7.37
C ALA A 87 3.70 6.28 -7.30
N ASP A 88 3.98 6.84 -6.12
CA ASP A 88 5.10 7.76 -5.90
C ASP A 88 6.47 7.10 -6.13
N LEU A 89 6.56 5.75 -6.09
CA LEU A 89 7.78 5.01 -6.45
C LEU A 89 8.04 4.94 -7.96
N GLY A 90 7.09 5.40 -8.79
CA GLY A 90 7.26 5.56 -10.24
C GLY A 90 7.42 4.26 -11.02
N VAL A 91 6.98 3.12 -10.48
CA VAL A 91 7.02 1.82 -11.19
C VAL A 91 5.76 1.61 -12.01
N LYS A 92 4.59 1.89 -11.42
CA LYS A 92 3.28 1.90 -12.06
C LYS A 92 2.46 3.06 -11.53
N THR A 93 1.54 3.55 -12.34
CA THR A 93 0.46 4.43 -11.91
C THR A 93 -0.56 3.65 -11.09
N ARG A 94 -1.39 4.37 -10.31
CA ARG A 94 -2.51 3.77 -9.60
C ARG A 94 -3.45 3.01 -10.52
N ASP A 95 -3.72 3.54 -11.71
CA ASP A 95 -4.68 2.92 -12.64
C ASP A 95 -4.13 1.61 -13.20
N GLU A 96 -2.84 1.55 -13.57
CA GLU A 96 -2.19 0.29 -13.97
C GLU A 96 -2.23 -0.77 -12.86
N MET A 97 -1.99 -0.37 -11.59
CA MET A 97 -2.09 -1.31 -10.46
C MET A 97 -3.51 -1.84 -10.25
N MET A 98 -4.53 -1.00 -10.46
CA MET A 98 -5.93 -1.39 -10.35
C MET A 98 -6.36 -2.28 -11.53
N GLU A 99 -5.88 -2.00 -12.73
CA GLU A 99 -6.11 -2.84 -13.91
C GLU A 99 -5.52 -4.23 -13.74
N ASP A 100 -4.30 -4.35 -13.22
CA ASP A 100 -3.64 -5.64 -12.97
C ASP A 100 -4.37 -6.52 -11.93
N LEU A 101 -5.18 -5.92 -11.05
CA LEU A 101 -5.93 -6.64 -10.03
C LEU A 101 -7.18 -7.36 -10.58
N PHE A 102 -7.75 -6.88 -11.69
CA PHE A 102 -9.03 -7.34 -12.23
C PHE A 102 -8.89 -8.15 -13.52
#